data_AF-A0A6A4GYT8-F1
#
_entry.id   AF-A0A6A4GYT8-F1
#
_cell.length_a   1.000
_cell.length_b   1.000
_cell.length_c   1.000
_cell.angle_alpha   90.00
_cell.angle_beta   90.00
_cell.angle_gamma   90.00
#
_symmetry.space_group_name_H-M   'P 1'
#
loop_
_entity.id
_entity.type
_entity.pdbx_description
1 polymer ?
#
loop_
_entity_poly.entity_id
_entity_poly.type
_entity_poly.pdbx_seq_one_letter_code
_entity_poly.pdbx_strand_id
1 'polypeptide(L)'
;MSSNVAFTSIEGVNTVNSIVKKLIPKWKDGLREIQLFCILTILNLEDVFAIEATGGGKSALFGIPVLVHLEISQNPSLYPKFTVPIRSDPIAVVVTPTKGLASNIVRVV
;
A
#
# COMPACT_ATOMS: atom_id res chain seq x y z
N MET A 1 13.58 18.06 16.51
CA MET A 1 12.18 18.00 16.05
C MET A 1 12.15 17.06 14.85
N SER A 2 11.52 15.89 14.94
CA SER A 2 11.42 14.98 13.80
C SER A 2 10.47 15.62 12.78
N SER A 3 10.99 15.99 11.61
CA SER A 3 10.17 16.40 10.48
C SER A 3 9.24 15.26 10.08
N ASN A 4 7.98 15.58 9.77
CA ASN A 4 7.06 14.58 9.25
C ASN A 4 7.56 14.07 7.88
N VAL A 5 7.41 12.77 7.66
CA VAL A 5 7.93 12.04 6.50
C VAL A 5 6.83 11.89 5.44
N ALA A 6 7.11 12.22 4.19
CA ALA A 6 6.23 11.87 3.07
C ALA A 6 6.45 10.42 2.64
N PHE A 7 5.42 9.69 2.21
CA PHE A 7 5.60 8.31 1.75
C PHE A 7 6.52 8.19 0.54
N THR A 8 6.52 9.19 -0.33
CA THR A 8 7.39 9.30 -1.51
C THR A 8 8.85 9.67 -1.20
N SER A 9 9.18 10.00 0.05
CA SER A 9 10.57 10.24 0.47
C SER A 9 11.36 8.93 0.57
N ILE A 10 12.69 9.00 0.61
CA ILE A 10 13.57 7.82 0.75
C ILE A 10 13.21 7.02 2.02
N GLU A 11 12.96 7.69 3.14
CA GLU A 11 12.56 7.05 4.39
C GLU A 11 11.16 6.40 4.29
N GLY A 12 10.21 7.08 3.64
CA GLY A 12 8.87 6.54 3.37
C GLY A 12 8.90 5.29 2.49
N VAL A 13 9.68 5.32 1.40
CA VAL A 13 9.92 4.19 0.50
C VAL A 13 10.48 2.99 1.26
N ASN A 14 11.51 3.22 2.08
CA ASN A 14 12.13 2.16 2.88
C ASN A 14 11.16 1.59 3.91
N THR A 15 10.35 2.44 4.53
CA THR A 15 9.34 2.03 5.51
C THR A 15 8.29 1.13 4.85
N VAL A 16 7.71 1.54 3.73
CA VAL A 16 6.69 0.75 3.02
C VAL A 16 7.26 -0.57 2.54
N ASN A 17 8.46 -0.59 1.97
CA ASN A 17 9.11 -1.83 1.55
C ASN A 17 9.36 -2.79 2.72
N SER A 18 9.77 -2.27 3.89
CA SER A 18 9.96 -3.07 5.11
C SER A 18 8.65 -3.67 5.59
N ILE A 19 7.57 -2.88 5.63
CA ILE A 19 6.22 -3.34 5.99
C ILE A 19 5.76 -4.43 5.03
N VAL A 20 5.87 -4.22 3.71
CA VAL A 20 5.44 -5.19 2.70
C VAL A 20 6.20 -6.51 2.85
N LYS A 21 7.52 -6.48 3.04
CA LYS A 21 8.34 -7.69 3.24
C LYS A 21 7.99 -8.42 4.53
N LYS A 22 7.67 -7.68 5.61
CA LYS A 22 7.23 -8.23 6.89
C LYS A 22 5.88 -8.95 6.75
N LEU A 23 4.90 -8.29 6.14
CA LEU A 23 3.52 -8.78 6.06
C LEU A 23 3.32 -9.83 4.96
N ILE A 24 4.12 -9.77 3.90
CA ILE A 24 4.04 -10.68 2.76
C ILE A 24 5.41 -11.32 2.51
N PRO A 25 5.86 -12.28 3.37
CA PRO A 25 7.18 -12.90 3.25
C PRO A 25 7.43 -13.61 1.91
N LYS A 26 6.36 -13.96 1.18
CA LYS A 26 6.44 -14.55 -0.16
C LYS A 26 6.96 -13.56 -1.21
N TRP A 27 6.85 -12.25 -0.97
CA TRP A 27 7.34 -11.20 -1.88
C TRP A 27 8.76 -10.80 -1.49
N LYS A 28 9.74 -11.66 -1.80
CA LYS A 28 11.16 -11.48 -1.42
C LYS A 28 11.74 -10.15 -1.90
N ASP A 29 11.41 -9.78 -3.14
CA ASP A 29 11.88 -8.54 -3.77
C ASP A 29 11.00 -7.33 -3.41
N GLY A 30 9.90 -7.54 -2.68
CA GLY A 30 8.95 -6.50 -2.31
C GLY A 30 8.01 -6.11 -3.46
N LEU A 31 7.69 -4.82 -3.55
CA LEU A 31 6.82 -4.27 -4.58
C LEU A 31 7.56 -4.13 -5.91
N ARG A 32 6.85 -4.33 -7.02
CA ARG A 32 7.32 -3.95 -8.36
C ARG A 32 7.37 -2.43 -8.48
N GLU A 33 8.16 -1.91 -9.40
CA GLU A 33 8.38 -0.46 -9.58
C GLU A 33 7.07 0.33 -9.74
N ILE A 34 6.18 -0.09 -10.66
CA ILE A 34 4.89 0.56 -10.87
C ILE A 34 3.98 0.48 -9.64
N GLN A 35 4.03 -0.63 -8.91
CA GLN A 35 3.24 -0.81 -7.68
C GLN A 35 3.76 0.13 -6.61
N LEU A 36 5.08 0.20 -6.42
CA LEU A 36 5.72 1.08 -5.46
C LEU A 36 5.35 2.53 -5.73
N PHE A 37 5.55 3.01 -6.96
CA PHE A 37 5.19 4.38 -7.34
C PHE A 37 3.71 4.68 -7.01
N CYS A 38 2.78 3.87 -7.52
CA CYS A 38 1.35 4.10 -7.31
C CYS A 38 0.92 4.01 -5.83
N ILE A 39 1.45 3.03 -5.08
CA ILE A 39 1.08 2.83 -3.67
C ILE A 39 1.56 4.01 -2.82
N LEU A 40 2.77 4.53 -3.05
CA LEU A 40 3.28 5.69 -2.31
C LEU A 40 2.46 6.95 -2.60
N THR A 41 2.03 7.15 -3.85
CA THR A 41 1.11 8.23 -4.23
C THR A 41 -0.24 8.09 -3.54
N ILE A 42 -0.85 6.91 -3.55
CA ILE A 42 -2.12 6.63 -2.84
C ILE A 42 -1.98 6.90 -1.34
N LEU A 43 -0.88 6.44 -0.74
CA LEU A 43 -0.61 6.64 0.69
C LEU A 43 -0.43 8.12 1.05
N ASN A 44 0.06 8.96 0.12
CA ASN A 44 0.08 10.41 0.27
C ASN A 44 -1.29 11.09 0.06
N LEU A 45 -2.38 10.32 -0.07
CA LEU A 45 -3.73 10.79 -0.35
C LEU A 45 -3.89 11.47 -1.72
N GLU A 46 -3.07 11.07 -2.69
CA GLU A 46 -3.16 11.53 -4.08
C GLU A 46 -3.88 10.49 -4.95
N ASP A 47 -4.67 10.97 -5.91
CA ASP A 47 -5.40 10.12 -6.85
C ASP A 47 -4.47 9.48 -7.88
N VAL A 48 -4.70 8.21 -8.20
CA VAL A 48 -3.89 7.45 -9.16
C VAL A 48 -4.75 6.85 -10.27
N PHE A 49 -4.38 7.16 -11.51
CA PHE A 49 -4.86 6.46 -12.70
C PHE A 49 -3.74 5.57 -13.26
N ALA A 50 -3.82 4.26 -12.99
CA ALA A 50 -2.78 3.29 -13.36
C ALA A 50 -3.20 2.42 -14.56
N ILE A 51 -2.43 2.47 -15.64
CA ILE A 51 -2.55 1.55 -16.79
C ILE A 51 -1.33 0.64 -16.77
N GLU A 52 -1.57 -0.67 -16.69
CA GLU A 52 -0.53 -1.69 -16.69
C GLU A 52 -1.07 -2.97 -17.34
N ALA A 53 -0.19 -3.78 -17.93
CA ALA A 53 -0.52 -5.05 -18.53
C ALA A 53 -1.25 -6.00 -17.55
N THR A 54 -2.03 -6.93 -18.10
CA THR A 54 -2.64 -8.03 -17.33
C THR A 54 -1.54 -8.87 -16.67
N GLY A 55 -1.71 -9.25 -15.40
CA GLY A 55 -0.65 -9.92 -14.64
C GLY A 55 0.46 -8.99 -14.09
N GLY A 56 0.38 -7.68 -14.38
CA GLY A 56 1.31 -6.67 -13.85
C GLY A 56 1.20 -6.43 -12.34
N GLY A 57 0.19 -6.99 -11.68
CA GLY A 57 0.05 -6.93 -10.22
C GLY A 57 -0.76 -5.73 -9.70
N LYS A 58 -1.64 -5.14 -10.54
CA LYS A 58 -2.51 -4.02 -10.18
C LYS A 58 -3.35 -4.24 -8.93
N SER A 59 -3.69 -5.49 -8.59
CA SER A 59 -4.48 -5.80 -7.40
C SER A 59 -3.80 -5.36 -6.09
N ALA A 60 -2.47 -5.23 -6.08
CA ALA A 60 -1.73 -4.72 -4.93
C ALA A 60 -2.10 -3.25 -4.61
N LEU A 61 -2.53 -2.46 -5.61
CA LEU A 61 -2.75 -1.03 -5.46
C LEU A 61 -3.88 -0.68 -4.47
N PHE A 62 -4.86 -1.56 -4.28
CA PHE A 62 -5.94 -1.34 -3.29
C PHE A 62 -5.74 -2.11 -1.98
N GLY A 63 -4.96 -3.20 -1.98
CA GLY A 63 -4.72 -4.00 -0.78
C GLY A 63 -3.57 -3.49 0.09
N ILE A 64 -2.44 -3.13 -0.53
CA ILE A 64 -1.23 -2.72 0.21
C ILE A 64 -1.43 -1.42 1.00
N PRO A 65 -2.10 -0.36 0.50
CA PRO A 65 -2.30 0.84 1.29
C PRO A 65 -3.07 0.58 2.60
N VAL A 66 -4.04 -0.32 2.58
CA VAL A 66 -4.80 -0.76 3.76
C VAL A 66 -3.86 -1.44 4.77
N LEU A 67 -3.05 -2.38 4.31
CA LEU A 67 -2.09 -3.09 5.16
C LEU A 67 -1.04 -2.16 5.78
N VAL A 68 -0.56 -1.17 5.03
CA VAL A 68 0.41 -0.18 5.53
C VAL A 68 -0.20 0.69 6.63
N HIS A 69 -1.41 1.21 6.42
CA HIS A 69 -2.12 1.96 7.47
C HIS A 69 -2.33 1.13 8.73
N LEU A 70 -2.78 -0.12 8.56
CA LEU A 70 -3.03 -1.02 9.68
C LEU A 70 -1.76 -1.30 10.49
N GLU A 71 -0.66 -1.66 9.83
CA GLU A 71 0.63 -1.95 10.49
C GLU A 71 1.18 -0.75 11.25
N ILE A 72 1.16 0.45 10.65
CA ILE A 72 1.65 1.66 11.30
C ILE A 72 0.74 2.03 12.48
N SER A 73 -0.58 1.91 12.32
CA SER A 73 -1.53 2.24 13.39
C SER A 73 -1.41 1.33 14.62
N GLN A 74 -1.07 0.05 14.40
CA GLN A 74 -0.88 -0.93 15.47
C GLN A 74 0.48 -0.81 16.15
N ASN A 75 1.49 -0.28 15.44
CA ASN A 75 2.87 -0.18 15.92
C ASN A 75 3.46 1.23 15.75
N PRO A 76 2.82 2.30 16.24
CA PRO A 76 3.18 3.68 15.91
C PRO A 76 4.59 4.08 16.39
N SER A 77 5.13 3.40 17.41
CA SER A 77 6.49 3.65 17.90
C SER A 77 7.59 3.07 17.01
N LEU A 78 7.26 2.15 16.10
CA LEU A 78 8.22 1.49 15.21
C LEU A 78 8.45 2.24 13.89
N TYR A 79 7.65 3.27 13.62
CA TYR A 79 7.60 3.95 12.33
C TYR A 79 7.71 5.47 12.48
N PRO A 80 8.22 6.18 11.45
CA PRO A 80 8.24 7.62 11.48
C PRO A 80 6.83 8.21 11.50
N LYS A 81 6.74 9.47 11.94
CA LYS A 81 5.51 10.24 11.77
C LYS A 81 5.38 10.69 10.33
N PHE A 82 4.25 10.38 9.71
CA PHE A 82 3.99 10.76 8.32
C PHE A 82 3.33 12.14 8.21
N THR A 83 3.49 12.79 7.06
CA THR A 83 2.85 14.09 6.76
C THR A 83 1.34 14.00 6.63
N VAL A 84 0.84 12.80 6.30
CA VAL A 84 -0.58 12.48 6.16
C VAL A 84 -1.08 11.69 7.39
N PRO A 85 -2.38 11.76 7.70
CA PRO A 85 -2.96 10.99 8.79
C PRO A 85 -2.91 9.48 8.52
N ILE A 86 -2.42 8.71 9.49
CA ILE A 86 -2.50 7.25 9.47
C ILE A 86 -3.90 6.82 9.95
N ARG A 87 -4.60 6.02 9.16
CA ARG A 87 -5.93 5.49 9.47
C ARG A 87 -5.81 4.27 10.37
N SER A 88 -6.47 4.28 11.53
CA SER A 88 -6.57 3.13 12.44
C SER A 88 -7.57 2.06 11.98
N ASP A 89 -8.54 2.46 11.15
CA ASP A 89 -9.52 1.58 10.52
C ASP A 89 -9.58 1.88 9.00
N PRO A 90 -8.56 1.45 8.23
CA PRO A 90 -8.49 1.71 6.80
C PRO A 90 -9.51 0.85 6.04
N ILE A 91 -10.32 1.49 5.18
CA ILE A 91 -11.32 0.82 4.34
C ILE A 91 -10.97 1.03 2.87
N ALA A 92 -11.01 -0.06 2.08
CA ALA A 92 -10.93 0.00 0.63
C ALA A 92 -12.22 -0.55 0.01
N VAL A 93 -12.80 0.19 -0.94
CA VAL A 93 -13.96 -0.23 -1.72
C VAL A 93 -13.49 -0.54 -3.13
N VAL A 94 -13.64 -1.79 -3.56
CA VAL A 94 -13.25 -2.24 -4.90
C VAL A 94 -14.48 -2.61 -5.71
N VAL A 95 -14.76 -1.84 -6.75
CA VAL A 95 -15.85 -2.11 -7.69
C VAL A 95 -15.27 -2.80 -8.91
N THR A 96 -15.87 -3.93 -9.31
CA THR A 96 -15.43 -4.70 -10.48
C THR A 96 -16.61 -4.95 -11.40
N PRO A 97 -16.38 -5.07 -12.73
CA PRO A 97 -17.46 -5.27 -13.69
C PRO A 97 -18.10 -6.68 -13.61
N THR A 98 -17.44 -7.67 -12.99
CA THR A 98 -17.95 -9.05 -12.93
C THR A 98 -17.83 -9.66 -11.54
N LYS A 99 -18.84 -10.46 -11.16
CA LYS A 99 -18.85 -11.20 -9.89
C LYS A 99 -17.69 -12.19 -9.77
N GLY A 100 -17.30 -12.79 -10.89
CA GLY A 100 -16.16 -13.73 -10.93
C GLY A 100 -14.85 -13.04 -10.55
N LEU A 101 -14.63 -11.81 -11.04
CA LEU A 101 -13.45 -11.03 -10.67
C LEU A 101 -13.49 -10.62 -9.20
N ALA A 102 -14.63 -10.13 -8.71
CA ALA A 102 -14.80 -9.83 -7.28
C ALA A 102 -14.46 -11.04 -6.40
N SER A 103 -14.99 -12.22 -6.75
CA SER A 103 -14.76 -13.46 -6.01
C SER A 103 -13.28 -13.87 -6.01
N ASN A 104 -12.57 -13.65 -7.12
CA ASN A 104 -11.14 -13.93 -7.20
C ASN A 104 -10.31 -13.00 -6.32
N ILE A 105 -10.66 -11.70 -6.27
CA ILE A 105 -9.97 -10.74 -5.42
C ILE A 105 -10.12 -11.13 -3.94
N VAL A 106 -11.34 -11.45 -3.50
CA VAL A 106 -11.61 -11.84 -2.10
C VAL A 106 -10.91 -13.14 -1.69
N ARG A 107 -10.65 -14.06 -2.63
CA ARG A 107 -9.95 -15.33 -2.34
C ARG A 107 -8.41 -15.19 -2.32
N VAL A 108 -7.88 -14.14 -2.93
CA VAL A 108 -6.43 -13.91 -3.08
C VAL A 108 -5.88 -12.97 -2.01
N VAL A 109 -6.76 -12.21 -1.35
CA VAL A 109 -6.49 -11.54 -0.07
C VAL A 109 -6.70 -12.53 1.06
#